data_AF-A0A6A8AN46-F1
#
_entry.id   AF-A0A6A8AN46-F1
#
_cell.length_a   1.000
_cell.length_b   1.000
_cell.length_c   1.000
_cell.angle_alpha   90.00
_cell.angle_beta   90.00
_cell.angle_gamma   90.00
#
_symmetry.space_group_name_H-M   'P 1'
#
loop_
_entity.id
_entity.type
_entity.pdbx_description
1 polymer ?
#
loop_
_entity_poly.entity_id
_entity_poly.type
_entity_poly.pdbx_seq_one_letter_code
_entity_poly.pdbx_strand_id
1 'polypeptide(L)'
;MRNISIFFMVRKINPCNPCNLWLKRSETMNTIQTIAKNTGALAISNVITSILGFFLLIYLARYLGEVGFGKYSFALSFTTLFVVFANLGMNNYIIRELARNKNLKIAKPKPAIDFSLWKTFVIGSIPFGLNAKYIFKLRI
;
A
#
# COMPACT_ATOMS: atom_id res chain seq x y z
N MET A 1 -65.92 -5.45 -25.59
CA MET A 1 -65.71 -4.20 -24.83
C MET A 1 -64.90 -4.53 -23.59
N ARG A 2 -63.78 -3.79 -23.38
CA ARG A 2 -62.91 -3.70 -22.19
C ARG A 2 -62.05 -4.94 -21.84
N ASN A 3 -60.81 -4.81 -21.42
CA ASN A 3 -59.80 -3.77 -21.53
C ASN A 3 -58.47 -4.42 -21.13
N ILE A 4 -57.40 -4.08 -21.83
CA ILE A 4 -56.01 -4.48 -21.57
C ILE A 4 -55.53 -3.74 -20.32
N SER A 5 -54.87 -4.44 -19.39
CA SER A 5 -53.89 -3.85 -18.46
C SER A 5 -52.91 -4.93 -18.01
N ILE A 6 -51.87 -5.10 -18.83
CA ILE A 6 -50.55 -5.51 -18.39
C ILE A 6 -50.05 -4.42 -17.43
N PHE A 7 -49.82 -4.74 -16.16
CA PHE A 7 -48.83 -3.97 -15.41
C PHE A 7 -48.19 -4.85 -14.34
N PHE A 8 -46.93 -5.14 -14.62
CA PHE A 8 -45.94 -5.75 -13.74
C PHE A 8 -46.11 -5.31 -12.28
N MET A 9 -46.19 -6.30 -11.40
CA MET A 9 -46.12 -6.14 -9.96
C MET A 9 -44.73 -5.60 -9.59
N VAL A 10 -44.63 -4.27 -9.59
CA VAL A 10 -43.53 -3.47 -9.06
C VAL A 10 -43.20 -3.97 -7.67
N ARG A 11 -41.93 -4.37 -7.47
CA ARG A 11 -41.32 -4.59 -6.16
C ARG A 11 -41.75 -3.46 -5.23
N LYS A 12 -42.34 -3.82 -4.09
CA LYS A 12 -42.54 -2.95 -2.93
C LYS A 12 -41.20 -2.34 -2.52
N ILE A 13 -40.90 -1.15 -3.04
CA ILE A 13 -39.90 -0.25 -2.46
C ILE A 13 -40.65 0.44 -1.32
N ASN A 14 -40.41 0.00 -0.08
CA ASN A 14 -40.88 0.74 1.09
C ASN A 14 -40.32 2.17 1.01
N PRO A 15 -41.13 3.23 1.19
CA PRO A 15 -40.65 4.59 1.15
C PRO A 15 -39.70 4.82 2.34
N CYS A 16 -38.54 5.37 2.04
CA CYS A 16 -37.63 5.94 3.02
C CYS A 16 -38.41 6.91 3.92
N ASN A 17 -38.18 6.81 5.23
CA ASN A 17 -38.47 7.89 6.16
C ASN A 17 -37.17 8.69 6.35
N PRO A 18 -36.98 9.91 5.80
CA PRO A 18 -35.77 10.66 6.02
C PRO A 18 -36.11 12.01 6.64
N CYS A 19 -36.14 12.12 7.98
CA CYS A 19 -36.21 13.47 8.57
C CYS A 19 -35.56 13.69 9.95
N ASN A 20 -34.75 12.77 10.50
CA ASN A 20 -33.97 13.07 11.72
C ASN A 20 -32.71 12.22 12.03
N LEU A 21 -32.13 11.46 11.09
CA LEU A 21 -30.89 10.69 11.35
C LEU A 21 -29.58 11.40 10.94
N TRP A 22 -29.66 12.55 10.27
CA TRP A 22 -28.49 13.28 9.74
C TRP A 22 -28.02 14.45 10.62
N LEU A 23 -28.73 14.77 11.70
CA LEU A 23 -28.38 15.86 12.64
C LEU A 23 -27.68 15.39 13.93
N LYS A 24 -27.07 14.19 13.94
CA LYS A 24 -26.05 13.84 14.96
C LYS A 24 -24.64 13.95 14.35
N ARG A 25 -24.39 15.08 13.71
CA ARG A 25 -23.11 15.48 13.10
C ARG A 25 -22.55 16.67 13.87
N SER A 26 -21.98 16.43 15.04
CA SER A 26 -20.86 17.21 15.60
C SER A 26 -20.51 16.70 17.01
N GLU A 27 -19.68 15.67 17.10
CA GLU A 27 -18.72 15.61 18.21
C GLU A 27 -17.34 15.85 17.62
N THR A 28 -17.06 17.11 17.31
CA THR A 28 -15.81 17.63 16.75
C THR A 28 -14.69 17.75 17.79
N MET A 29 -14.86 17.17 18.97
CA MET A 29 -13.91 17.25 20.08
C MET A 29 -13.28 15.90 20.37
N ASN A 30 -12.68 15.26 19.36
CA ASN A 30 -11.64 14.20 19.50
C ASN A 30 -11.16 13.66 18.14
N THR A 31 -11.96 13.77 17.07
CA THR A 31 -11.58 13.23 15.74
C THR A 31 -10.33 13.91 15.18
N ILE A 32 -10.22 15.23 15.34
CA ILE A 32 -9.02 15.99 14.96
C ILE A 32 -7.82 15.54 15.80
N GLN A 33 -8.01 15.26 17.10
CA GLN A 33 -6.94 14.76 17.96
C GLN A 33 -6.51 13.34 17.59
N THR A 34 -7.43 12.46 17.21
CA THR A 34 -7.11 11.09 16.75
C THR A 34 -6.40 11.11 15.40
N ILE A 35 -6.86 11.93 14.45
CA ILE A 35 -6.20 12.08 13.15
C ILE A 35 -4.81 12.70 13.34
N ALA A 36 -4.70 13.76 14.16
CA ALA A 36 -3.41 14.38 14.48
C ALA A 36 -2.45 13.41 15.19
N LYS A 37 -2.95 12.55 16.10
CA LYS A 37 -2.14 11.50 16.75
C LYS A 37 -1.65 10.45 15.76
N ASN A 38 -2.51 9.98 14.85
CA ASN A 38 -2.13 8.97 13.85
C ASN A 38 -1.14 9.52 12.81
N THR A 39 -1.40 10.72 12.29
CA THR A 39 -0.49 11.39 11.37
C THR A 39 0.81 11.79 12.07
N GLY A 40 0.73 12.24 13.32
CA GLY A 40 1.89 12.54 14.16
C GLY A 40 2.77 11.31 14.39
N ALA A 41 2.17 10.15 14.73
CA ALA A 41 2.90 8.90 14.87
C ALA A 41 3.59 8.46 13.57
N LEU A 42 2.91 8.61 12.42
CA LEU A 42 3.50 8.33 11.10
C LEU A 42 4.63 9.31 10.75
N ALA A 43 4.49 10.59 11.10
CA ALA A 43 5.54 11.58 10.86
C ALA A 43 6.78 11.27 11.72
N ILE A 44 6.57 10.97 13.01
CA ILE A 44 7.64 10.61 13.94
C ILE A 44 8.38 9.35 13.46
N SER A 45 7.65 8.32 13.01
CA SER A 45 8.30 7.10 12.50
C SER A 45 9.17 7.38 11.27
N ASN A 46 8.69 8.16 10.31
CA ASN A 46 9.47 8.55 9.13
C ASN A 46 10.73 9.34 9.49
N VAL A 47 10.64 10.27 10.45
CA VAL A 47 11.78 11.05 10.93
C VAL A 47 12.82 10.15 11.60
N ILE A 48 12.39 9.24 12.50
CA ILE A 48 13.28 8.29 13.17
C ILE A 48 13.99 7.39 12.14
N THR A 49 13.25 6.83 11.18
CA THR A 49 13.83 6.01 10.11
C THR A 49 14.85 6.78 9.28
N SER A 50 14.56 8.04 8.96
CA SER A 50 15.48 8.89 8.19
C SER A 50 16.78 9.19 8.96
N ILE A 51 16.66 9.49 10.26
CA ILE A 51 17.81 9.70 11.15
C ILE A 51 18.66 8.44 11.26
N LEU A 52 18.03 7.28 11.52
CA LEU A 52 18.74 6.01 11.59
C LEU A 52 19.42 5.67 10.26
N GLY A 53 18.74 5.90 9.13
CA GLY A 53 19.31 5.70 7.80
C GLY A 53 20.55 6.57 7.55
N PHE A 54 20.52 7.83 7.98
CA PHE A 54 21.67 8.73 7.86
C PHE A 54 22.90 8.24 8.65
N PHE A 55 22.71 7.86 9.92
CA PHE A 55 23.81 7.30 10.72
C PHE A 55 24.34 5.99 10.14
N LEU A 56 23.46 5.15 9.61
CA LEU A 56 23.82 3.86 9.01
C LEU A 56 24.63 4.06 7.73
N LEU A 57 24.31 5.06 6.90
CA LEU A 57 25.11 5.43 5.72
C LEU A 57 26.53 5.88 6.09
N ILE A 58 26.68 6.72 7.12
CA ILE A 58 28.00 7.15 7.60
C ILE A 58 28.80 5.95 8.14
N TYR A 59 28.14 5.07 8.89
CA TYR A 59 28.76 3.86 9.43
C TYR A 59 29.23 2.92 8.31
N LEU A 60 28.38 2.68 7.31
CA LEU A 60 28.72 1.87 6.13
C LEU A 60 29.90 2.46 5.35
N ALA A 61 29.93 3.77 5.14
CA ALA A 61 31.02 4.44 4.43
C ALA A 61 32.37 4.25 5.16
N ARG A 62 32.39 4.30 6.50
CA ARG A 62 33.59 4.04 7.28
C ARG A 62 33.98 2.56 7.33
N TYR A 63 33.02 1.65 7.41
CA TYR A 63 33.31 0.21 7.52
C TYR A 63 33.73 -0.43 6.20
N LEU A 64 33.11 -0.05 5.07
CA LEU A 64 33.36 -0.66 3.76
C LEU A 64 34.45 0.04 2.94
N GLY A 65 34.82 1.27 3.29
CA GLY A 65 35.76 2.10 2.52
C GLY A 65 35.25 2.50 1.13
N GLU A 66 36.09 3.14 0.32
CA GLU A 66 35.70 3.71 -0.99
C GLU A 66 35.20 2.65 -1.98
N VAL A 67 35.93 1.55 -2.12
CA VAL A 67 35.62 0.48 -3.09
C VAL A 67 34.34 -0.28 -2.69
N GLY A 68 34.15 -0.55 -1.39
CA GLY A 68 32.97 -1.26 -0.91
C GLY A 68 31.70 -0.40 -0.95
N PHE A 69 31.81 0.89 -0.65
CA PHE A 69 30.68 1.84 -0.72
C PHE A 69 30.18 2.06 -2.16
N GLY A 70 31.09 2.09 -3.14
CA GLY A 70 30.71 2.16 -4.56
C GLY A 70 29.90 0.96 -5.03
N LYS A 71 30.31 -0.26 -4.64
CA LYS A 71 29.57 -1.50 -4.95
C LYS A 71 28.18 -1.51 -4.30
N TYR A 72 28.08 -1.09 -3.04
CA TYR A 72 26.81 -0.97 -2.32
C TYR A 72 25.85 0.02 -3.02
N SER A 73 26.34 1.21 -3.36
CA SER A 73 25.53 2.26 -3.99
C SER A 73 25.02 1.86 -5.38
N PHE A 74 25.84 1.14 -6.15
CA PHE A 74 25.43 0.57 -7.44
C PHE A 74 24.32 -0.47 -7.28
N ALA A 75 24.48 -1.42 -6.36
CA ALA A 75 23.48 -2.45 -6.09
C ALA A 75 22.16 -1.87 -5.58
N LEU A 76 22.22 -0.83 -4.74
CA LEU A 76 21.06 -0.14 -4.20
C LEU A 76 20.27 0.56 -5.32
N SER A 77 20.96 1.34 -6.17
CA SER A 77 20.34 2.08 -7.27
C SER A 77 19.72 1.14 -8.32
N PHE A 78 20.36 0.00 -8.59
CA PHE A 78 19.80 -1.02 -9.47
C PHE A 78 18.52 -1.60 -8.87
N THR A 79 18.52 -1.93 -7.57
CA THR A 79 17.34 -2.49 -6.88
C THR A 79 16.18 -1.50 -6.86
N THR A 80 16.42 -0.23 -6.56
CA THR A 80 15.35 0.79 -6.48
C THR A 80 14.66 1.01 -7.82
N LEU A 81 15.39 0.93 -8.94
CA LEU A 81 14.79 0.96 -10.29
C LEU A 81 13.75 -0.16 -10.46
N PHE A 82 14.09 -1.41 -10.13
CA PHE A 82 13.14 -2.53 -10.23
C PHE A 82 11.96 -2.42 -9.28
N VAL A 83 12.15 -1.86 -8.08
CA VAL A 83 11.07 -1.64 -7.12
C VAL A 83 10.00 -0.70 -7.69
N VAL A 84 10.37 0.34 -8.43
CA VAL A 84 9.40 1.22 -9.09
C VAL A 84 8.56 0.43 -10.09
N PHE A 85 9.21 -0.37 -10.96
CA PHE A 85 8.51 -1.23 -11.91
C PHE A 85 7.61 -2.28 -11.22
N ALA A 86 8.04 -2.83 -10.08
CA ALA A 86 7.25 -3.79 -9.31
C ALA A 86 6.02 -3.17 -8.63
N ASN A 87 6.08 -1.88 -8.29
CA ASN A 87 5.01 -1.16 -7.62
C ASN A 87 4.00 -0.50 -8.59
N LEU A 88 4.30 -0.43 -9.89
CA LEU A 88 3.40 0.15 -10.90
C LEU A 88 2.06 -0.61 -10.92
N GLY A 89 0.98 0.08 -10.53
CA GLY A 89 -0.39 -0.46 -10.58
C GLY A 89 -0.83 -1.27 -9.35
N MET A 90 0.10 -1.73 -8.52
CA MET A 90 -0.19 -2.53 -7.32
C MET A 90 -1.01 -1.76 -6.28
N ASN A 91 -0.58 -0.54 -5.95
CA ASN A 91 -1.24 0.29 -4.93
C ASN A 91 -2.68 0.64 -5.33
N ASN A 92 -2.89 1.02 -6.60
CA ASN A 92 -4.22 1.34 -7.11
C ASN A 92 -5.13 0.10 -7.15
N TYR A 93 -4.60 -1.07 -7.49
CA TYR A 93 -5.35 -2.32 -7.47
C TYR A 93 -5.82 -2.69 -6.05
N ILE A 94 -4.91 -2.64 -5.06
CA ILE A 94 -5.23 -2.94 -3.66
C ILE A 94 -6.30 -1.99 -3.13
N ILE A 95 -6.17 -0.68 -3.37
CA ILE A 95 -7.15 0.31 -2.90
C ILE A 95 -8.53 0.06 -3.51
N ARG A 96 -8.60 -0.28 -4.81
CA ARG A 96 -9.86 -0.60 -5.48
C ARG A 96 -10.52 -1.86 -4.93
N GLU A 97 -9.74 -2.90 -4.64
CA GLU A 97 -10.25 -4.14 -4.06
C GLU A 97 -10.74 -3.95 -2.61
N LEU A 98 -9.99 -3.20 -1.81
CA LEU A 98 -10.36 -2.85 -0.43
C LEU A 98 -11.63 -1.99 -0.39
N ALA A 99 -11.77 -1.03 -1.32
CA ALA A 99 -12.96 -0.20 -1.43
C ALA A 99 -14.21 -1.02 -1.82
N ARG A 100 -14.05 -2.02 -2.70
CA ARG A 100 -15.15 -2.89 -3.14
C ARG A 100 -15.68 -3.80 -2.02
N ASN A 101 -14.80 -4.28 -1.14
CA ASN A 101 -15.14 -5.24 -0.09
C ASN A 101 -15.47 -4.62 1.28
N LYS A 102 -15.57 -3.29 1.39
CA LYS A 102 -15.82 -2.57 2.66
C LYS A 102 -17.12 -2.99 3.38
N ASN A 103 -18.07 -3.62 2.67
CA ASN A 103 -19.36 -4.06 3.21
C ASN A 103 -19.37 -5.48 3.81
N LEU A 104 -18.31 -6.28 3.61
CA LEU A 104 -18.22 -7.64 4.16
C LEU A 104 -17.21 -7.64 5.31
N LYS A 105 -17.75 -7.58 6.54
CA LYS A 105 -16.98 -7.64 7.80
C LYS A 105 -15.92 -8.74 7.74
N ILE A 106 -14.65 -8.36 7.88
CA ILE A 106 -13.53 -9.25 8.29
C ILE A 106 -13.41 -10.53 7.43
N ALA A 107 -13.74 -10.47 6.13
CA ALA A 107 -13.64 -11.62 5.25
C ALA A 107 -12.28 -11.62 4.53
N LYS A 108 -11.54 -12.70 4.73
CA LYS A 108 -10.16 -12.94 4.27
C LYS A 108 -9.89 -12.41 2.86
N PRO A 109 -8.72 -11.78 2.61
CA PRO A 109 -8.31 -11.41 1.26
C PRO A 109 -8.39 -12.64 0.34
N LYS A 110 -9.21 -12.55 -0.71
CA LYS A 110 -9.32 -13.60 -1.74
C LYS A 110 -7.93 -13.78 -2.39
N PRO A 111 -7.46 -15.00 -2.70
CA PRO A 111 -6.12 -15.22 -3.26
C PRO A 111 -5.89 -14.63 -4.67
N ALA A 112 -6.78 -13.78 -5.19
CA ALA A 112 -6.47 -12.96 -6.37
C ALA A 112 -5.33 -11.95 -6.12
N ILE A 113 -5.00 -11.68 -4.86
CA ILE A 113 -3.85 -10.87 -4.45
C ILE A 113 -2.54 -11.70 -4.56
N ASP A 114 -2.63 -13.03 -4.65
CA ASP A 114 -1.49 -13.94 -4.79
C ASP A 114 -0.73 -13.72 -6.11
N PHE A 115 -1.44 -13.57 -7.23
CA PHE A 115 -0.78 -13.36 -8.54
C PHE A 115 -0.04 -12.02 -8.64
N SER A 116 -0.51 -10.99 -7.93
CA SER A 116 0.15 -9.68 -7.88
C SER A 116 1.31 -9.68 -6.89
N LEU A 117 1.14 -10.33 -5.73
CA LEU A 117 2.19 -10.52 -4.73
C LEU A 117 3.35 -11.37 -5.24
N TRP A 118 3.05 -12.49 -5.92
CA TRP A 118 4.05 -13.35 -6.56
C TRP A 118 4.91 -12.54 -7.55
N LYS A 119 4.31 -11.65 -8.34
CA LYS A 119 5.08 -10.81 -9.28
C LYS A 119 6.01 -9.83 -8.57
N THR A 120 5.58 -9.19 -7.49
CA THR A 120 6.48 -8.32 -6.70
C THR A 120 7.63 -9.12 -6.08
N PHE A 121 7.37 -10.38 -5.67
CA PHE A 121 8.40 -11.29 -5.17
C PHE A 121 9.38 -11.74 -6.26
N VAL A 122 8.89 -12.08 -7.46
CA VAL A 122 9.72 -12.50 -8.60
C VAL A 122 10.52 -11.31 -9.16
N ILE A 123 9.90 -10.13 -9.31
CA ILE A 123 10.59 -8.92 -9.76
C ILE A 123 11.60 -8.43 -8.72
N GLY A 124 11.30 -8.62 -7.43
CA GLY A 124 12.23 -8.34 -6.34
C GLY A 124 13.42 -9.31 -6.27
N SER A 125 13.26 -10.58 -6.67
CA SER A 125 14.33 -11.58 -6.60
C SER A 125 15.32 -11.53 -7.76
N ILE A 126 14.91 -11.05 -8.94
CA ILE A 126 15.80 -10.84 -10.10
C ILE A 126 17.00 -9.92 -9.79
N PRO A 127 16.81 -8.70 -9.23
CA PRO A 127 17.92 -7.84 -8.85
C PRO A 127 18.72 -8.42 -7.68
N PHE A 128 18.13 -9.17 -6.75
CA PHE A 128 18.90 -9.88 -5.71
C PHE A 128 19.83 -10.94 -6.29
N GLY A 129 19.37 -11.72 -7.28
CA GLY A 129 20.19 -12.71 -8.00
C GLY A 129 21.32 -12.06 -8.80
N LEU A 130 21.04 -10.95 -9.48
CA LEU A 130 22.07 -10.16 -10.17
C LEU A 130 23.07 -9.56 -9.17
N ASN A 131 22.59 -8.87 -8.13
CA ASN A 131 23.43 -8.24 -7.12
C ASN A 131 24.31 -9.28 -6.38
N ALA A 132 23.76 -10.45 -6.03
CA ALA A 132 24.52 -11.55 -5.45
C ALA A 132 25.57 -12.10 -6.43
N LYS A 133 25.24 -12.24 -7.73
CA LYS A 133 26.20 -12.66 -8.76
C LYS A 133 27.31 -11.64 -8.96
N TYR A 134 27.01 -10.35 -8.98
CA TYR A 134 28.01 -9.27 -9.07
C TYR A 134 28.90 -9.23 -7.81
N ILE A 135 28.33 -9.33 -6.62
CA ILE A 135 29.07 -9.41 -5.35
C ILE A 135 29.96 -10.66 -5.28
N PHE A 136 29.48 -11.82 -5.73
CA PHE A 136 30.25 -13.08 -5.70
C PHE A 136 31.33 -13.12 -6.79
N LYS A 137 31.09 -12.52 -7.96
CA LYS A 137 32.08 -12.35 -9.03
C LYS A 137 33.22 -11.39 -8.63
N LEU A 138 32.94 -10.44 -7.74
CA LEU A 138 33.90 -9.47 -7.21
C LEU A 138 34.63 -9.95 -5.93
N ARG A 139 34.45 -11.22 -5.54
CA ARG A 139 35.32 -11.90 -4.58
C ARG A 139 36.49 -12.55 -5.34
N ILE A 140 37.36 -11.69 -5.87
CA ILE A 140 38.80 -11.84 -6.15
C ILE A 140 39.31 -10.45 -6.49
#